data_AF-A0A0K3BEY5-F1
#
_entry.id   AF-A0A0K3BEY5-F1
#
_cell.length_a   1.000
_cell.length_b   1.000
_cell.length_c   1.000
_cell.angle_alpha   90.00
_cell.angle_beta   90.00
_cell.angle_gamma   90.00
#
_symmetry.space_group_name_H-M   'P 1'
#
loop_
_entity.id
_entity.type
_entity.pdbx_description
1 polymer ?
#
loop_
_entity_poly.entity_id
_entity_poly.type
_entity_poly.pdbx_seq_one_letter_code
_entity_poly.pdbx_strand_id
1 'polypeptide(L)'
;MRLIRLGDETSTVGVDVRAALASWGRGDGVVGGIALIGCRPPDCPEPVDAIVVLPRGILVVVGVDLPDPAMRLEAPVNGQWKVDSWPLVRADRAVNPAAEAVQSATAVVARLQAQRVEPMPVGTIIAVGPYVARVTQPSNDLARGIRILHPEPTTLLTAARELAVYEHRCSPQRANAILAALAPNHPPFTPEDLAAEGFTESAGAGLASASTLLIPRVTLRGHHPAPPVGSQPKRLGWLPVTAVLLVGLLLVTGIIVAIAAAGDQPRATEGPKTSVSVAQQASEVVDGVAYTPKGTVEDTDCQSRAFGDMQVWLQANPCVSLRRSRYESTAGNEPIAVLLADLTFQDAGRAEAFLKLASAPGTGSIIDPSVHGTAWPDGRRPIFDSAAYQAKQTGTRVRIVQVIWLDKASTPEDPALLAAATRSLNLPT
;
A
#
# COMPACT_ATOMS: atom_id res chain seq x y z
N MET A 1 14.20 1.67 -8.35
CA MET A 1 15.15 0.69 -7.80
C MET A 1 16.33 0.51 -8.75
N ARG A 2 17.53 0.57 -8.18
CA ARG A 2 18.80 0.30 -8.87
C ARG A 2 19.27 -1.12 -8.56
N LEU A 3 19.62 -1.90 -9.58
CA LEU A 3 20.13 -3.26 -9.43
C LEU A 3 21.66 -3.26 -9.59
N ILE A 4 22.35 -3.94 -8.68
CA ILE A 4 23.81 -4.09 -8.65
C ILE A 4 24.13 -5.57 -8.66
N ARG A 5 24.79 -6.04 -9.70
CA ARG A 5 25.20 -7.46 -9.80
C ARG A 5 26.57 -7.63 -9.16
N LEU A 6 26.65 -8.46 -8.12
CA LEU A 6 27.88 -8.71 -7.38
C LEU A 6 28.45 -10.11 -7.60
N GLY A 7 27.65 -11.03 -8.14
CA GLY A 7 28.07 -12.39 -8.45
C GLY A 7 27.18 -13.09 -9.47
N ASP A 8 27.35 -14.40 -9.53
CA ASP A 8 26.57 -15.30 -10.39
C ASP A 8 25.23 -15.67 -9.75
N GLU A 9 24.37 -16.32 -10.53
CA GLU A 9 23.09 -16.84 -10.07
C GLU A 9 23.30 -17.93 -9.03
N THR A 10 22.65 -17.80 -7.88
CA THR A 10 22.76 -18.73 -6.74
C THR A 10 21.71 -19.82 -6.78
N SER A 11 20.60 -19.58 -7.49
CA SER A 11 19.54 -20.54 -7.76
C SER A 11 18.96 -20.32 -9.16
N THR A 12 18.26 -21.32 -9.69
CA THR A 12 17.56 -21.22 -10.98
C THR A 12 16.44 -20.18 -10.89
N VAL A 13 15.67 -20.20 -9.81
CA VAL A 13 14.63 -19.19 -9.53
C VAL A 13 15.18 -17.78 -9.32
N GLY A 14 16.49 -17.64 -9.04
CA GLY A 14 17.18 -16.35 -8.93
C GLY A 14 17.09 -15.50 -10.21
N VAL A 15 16.95 -16.14 -11.37
CA VAL A 15 16.68 -15.46 -12.65
C VAL A 15 15.35 -14.69 -12.59
N ASP A 16 14.31 -15.32 -12.05
CA ASP A 16 12.97 -14.76 -11.92
C ASP A 16 12.94 -13.64 -10.87
N VAL A 17 13.64 -13.83 -9.74
CA VAL A 17 13.82 -12.78 -8.72
C VAL A 17 14.43 -11.53 -9.34
N ARG A 18 15.50 -11.68 -10.12
CA ARG A 18 16.16 -10.57 -10.79
C ARG A 18 15.23 -9.91 -11.81
N ALA A 19 14.48 -10.69 -12.58
CA ALA A 19 13.52 -10.18 -13.56
C ALA A 19 12.41 -9.37 -12.88
N ALA A 20 11.86 -9.89 -11.77
CA ALA A 20 10.86 -9.21 -10.96
C ALA A 20 11.39 -7.89 -10.40
N LEU A 21 12.58 -7.87 -9.79
CA LEU A 21 13.19 -6.65 -9.26
C LEU A 21 13.46 -5.61 -10.36
N ALA A 22 13.91 -6.04 -11.53
CA ALA A 22 14.14 -5.15 -12.67
C ALA A 22 12.84 -4.49 -13.17
N SER A 23 11.71 -5.20 -13.07
CA SER A 23 10.40 -4.70 -13.51
C SER A 23 9.84 -3.56 -12.65
N TRP A 24 10.36 -3.36 -11.43
CA TRP A 24 9.92 -2.28 -10.53
C TRP A 24 10.36 -0.89 -11.00
N GLY A 25 11.21 -0.83 -12.03
CA GLY A 25 11.71 0.42 -12.60
C GLY A 25 12.74 1.12 -11.71
N ARG A 26 13.26 2.25 -12.21
CA ARG A 26 14.26 3.08 -11.51
C ARG A 26 13.60 4.15 -10.65
N GLY A 27 14.34 4.61 -9.64
CA GLY A 27 13.88 5.62 -8.70
C GLY A 27 12.79 5.15 -7.74
N ASP A 28 12.09 6.10 -7.12
CA ASP A 28 11.16 5.89 -6.00
C ASP A 28 9.67 5.81 -6.39
N GLY A 29 9.36 5.81 -7.70
CA GLY A 29 7.98 5.79 -8.19
C GLY A 29 7.16 4.55 -7.83
N VAL A 30 7.80 3.44 -7.45
CA VAL A 30 7.13 2.19 -7.02
C VAL A 30 7.46 1.84 -5.57
N VAL A 31 8.75 1.62 -5.27
CA VAL A 31 9.28 1.35 -3.91
C VAL A 31 10.62 2.05 -3.65
N GLY A 32 11.40 2.37 -4.68
CA GLY A 32 12.78 2.88 -4.48
C GLY A 32 13.75 1.79 -4.04
N GLY A 33 14.97 2.18 -3.73
CA GLY A 33 16.00 1.32 -3.12
C GLY A 33 17.07 0.77 -4.07
N ILE A 34 17.94 -0.04 -3.50
CA ILE A 34 19.06 -0.71 -4.19
C ILE A 34 18.95 -2.22 -3.94
N ALA A 35 19.03 -3.01 -5.00
CA ALA A 35 19.11 -4.46 -4.91
C ALA A 35 20.52 -4.96 -5.27
N LEU A 36 21.15 -5.69 -4.35
CA LEU A 36 22.40 -6.40 -4.53
C LEU A 36 22.08 -7.83 -4.97
N ILE A 37 22.45 -8.22 -6.19
CA ILE A 37 22.09 -9.51 -6.80
C ILE A 37 23.27 -10.47 -6.76
N GLY A 38 23.00 -11.73 -6.37
CA GLY A 38 23.99 -12.81 -6.32
C GLY A 38 25.13 -12.50 -5.35
N CYS A 39 24.81 -11.93 -4.19
CA CYS A 39 25.82 -11.43 -3.25
C CYS A 39 26.02 -12.41 -2.09
N ARG A 40 27.26 -12.49 -1.60
CA ARG A 40 27.57 -13.17 -0.34
C ARG A 40 28.07 -12.11 0.64
N PRO A 41 27.20 -11.62 1.54
CA PRO A 41 27.67 -10.72 2.59
C PRO A 41 28.74 -11.40 3.43
N PRO A 42 29.66 -10.64 4.03
CA PRO A 42 30.58 -11.19 5.01
C PRO A 42 29.83 -11.98 6.09
N ASP A 43 30.41 -13.10 6.50
CA ASP A 43 29.88 -13.98 7.54
C ASP A 43 28.57 -14.73 7.19
N CYS A 44 28.03 -14.56 5.97
CA CYS A 44 26.93 -15.39 5.49
C CYS A 44 27.43 -16.78 5.05
N PRO A 45 26.73 -17.87 5.46
CA PRO A 45 27.16 -19.23 5.19
C PRO A 45 27.16 -19.53 3.69
N GLU A 46 26.13 -19.08 2.99
CA GLU A 46 25.92 -19.28 1.55
C GLU A 46 25.66 -17.93 0.87
N PRO A 47 25.91 -17.81 -0.44
CA PRO A 47 25.48 -16.64 -1.21
C PRO A 47 23.94 -16.57 -1.28
N VAL A 48 23.39 -15.37 -1.40
CA VAL A 48 21.94 -15.13 -1.53
C VAL A 48 21.60 -14.53 -2.88
N ASP A 49 20.40 -14.82 -3.37
CA ASP A 49 19.92 -14.36 -4.68
C ASP A 49 19.81 -12.84 -4.75
N ALA A 50 19.29 -12.22 -3.68
CA ALA A 50 19.33 -10.77 -3.56
C ALA A 50 19.32 -10.27 -2.11
N ILE A 51 19.93 -9.10 -1.89
CA ILE A 51 19.64 -8.25 -0.74
C ILE A 51 19.09 -6.93 -1.23
N VAL A 52 17.87 -6.60 -0.82
CA VAL A 52 17.16 -5.40 -1.25
C VAL A 52 17.16 -4.39 -0.11
N VAL A 53 17.94 -3.32 -0.26
CA VAL A 53 17.98 -2.20 0.67
C VAL A 53 16.95 -1.18 0.22
N LEU A 54 15.89 -1.04 1.01
CA LEU A 54 14.77 -0.13 0.74
C LEU A 54 14.85 1.09 1.65
N PRO A 55 14.19 2.21 1.28
CA PRO A 55 14.11 3.37 2.16
C PRO A 55 13.48 3.07 3.53
N ARG A 56 12.71 1.98 3.67
CA ARG A 56 11.95 1.63 4.90
C ARG A 56 12.21 0.21 5.40
N GLY A 57 13.28 -0.45 4.95
CA GLY A 57 13.60 -1.81 5.41
C GLY A 57 14.71 -2.45 4.59
N ILE A 58 15.13 -3.65 5.00
CA ILE A 58 16.06 -4.48 4.26
C ILE A 58 15.38 -5.82 4.02
N LEU A 59 15.52 -6.40 2.84
CA LEU A 59 14.99 -7.72 2.51
C LEU A 59 16.14 -8.63 2.11
N VAL A 60 16.17 -9.83 2.67
CA VAL A 60 17.08 -10.90 2.25
C VAL A 60 16.26 -11.89 1.44
N VAL A 61 16.61 -12.09 0.18
CA VAL A 61 15.91 -12.97 -0.76
C VAL A 61 16.79 -14.18 -1.03
N VAL A 62 16.25 -15.36 -0.74
CA VAL A 62 16.91 -16.66 -0.99
C VAL A 62 16.00 -17.50 -1.87
N GLY A 63 16.57 -18.01 -2.97
CA GLY A 63 15.92 -18.86 -3.94
C GLY A 63 15.95 -20.32 -3.51
N VAL A 64 14.84 -21.00 -3.74
CA VAL A 64 14.64 -22.42 -3.49
C VAL A 64 14.12 -23.05 -4.78
N ASP A 65 14.99 -23.84 -5.40
CA ASP A 65 14.62 -24.63 -6.56
C ASP A 65 13.89 -25.91 -6.11
N LEU A 66 12.65 -26.05 -6.57
CA LEU A 66 11.87 -27.28 -6.50
C LEU A 66 12.23 -28.17 -7.71
N PRO A 67 12.12 -29.50 -7.58
CA PRO A 67 12.39 -30.41 -8.68
C PRO A 67 11.43 -30.21 -9.86
N ASP A 68 10.17 -29.93 -9.56
CA ASP A 68 9.09 -29.78 -10.53
C ASP A 68 8.21 -28.56 -10.16
N PRO A 69 7.49 -27.98 -11.14
CA PRO A 69 6.41 -27.04 -10.87
C PRO A 69 5.36 -27.62 -9.91
N ALA A 70 4.80 -26.78 -9.04
CA ALA A 70 3.83 -27.19 -8.03
C ALA A 70 2.51 -26.42 -8.15
N MET A 71 1.38 -27.11 -7.97
CA MET A 71 0.08 -26.43 -7.83
C MET A 71 -0.10 -25.88 -6.41
N ARG A 72 0.42 -26.59 -5.42
CA ARG A 72 0.36 -26.18 -4.01
C ARG A 72 1.67 -26.49 -3.30
N LEU A 73 2.18 -25.51 -2.58
CA LEU A 73 3.30 -25.66 -1.67
C LEU A 73 2.84 -25.37 -0.24
N GLU A 74 2.98 -26.34 0.65
CA GLU A 74 2.90 -26.13 2.10
C GLU A 74 4.32 -25.94 2.62
N ALA A 75 4.66 -24.71 3.01
CA ALA A 75 6.02 -24.33 3.37
C ALA A 75 6.05 -23.69 4.75
N PRO A 76 6.00 -24.47 5.84
CA PRO A 76 6.30 -23.92 7.15
C PRO A 76 7.80 -23.64 7.27
N VAL A 77 8.17 -22.56 7.96
CA VAL A 77 9.58 -22.25 8.25
C VAL A 77 10.20 -23.33 9.14
N ASN A 78 9.37 -23.95 10.00
CA ASN A 78 9.75 -25.06 10.85
C ASN A 78 8.94 -26.30 10.47
N GLY A 79 9.60 -27.39 10.10
CA GLY A 79 8.96 -28.66 9.75
C GLY A 79 9.21 -29.09 8.31
N GLN A 80 8.44 -30.06 7.84
CA GLN A 80 8.61 -30.64 6.50
C GLN A 80 7.77 -29.86 5.49
N TRP A 81 8.40 -29.39 4.41
CA TRP A 81 7.68 -28.83 3.27
C TRP A 81 6.95 -29.92 2.51
N LYS A 82 5.79 -29.60 1.93
CA LYS A 82 5.07 -30.50 1.03
C LYS A 82 4.73 -29.82 -0.28
N VAL A 83 4.99 -30.53 -1.37
CA VAL A 83 4.59 -30.15 -2.73
C VAL A 83 3.43 -31.05 -3.13
N ASP A 84 2.29 -30.46 -3.47
CA ASP A 84 1.08 -31.18 -3.88
C ASP A 84 0.68 -32.33 -2.92
N SER A 85 0.77 -32.03 -1.61
CA SER A 85 0.55 -32.96 -0.48
C SER A 85 1.64 -34.01 -0.23
N TRP A 86 2.69 -34.06 -1.05
CA TRP A 86 3.81 -34.97 -0.88
C TRP A 86 4.99 -34.29 -0.17
N PRO A 87 5.62 -34.93 0.83
CA PRO A 87 6.83 -34.39 1.44
C PRO A 87 7.89 -34.07 0.39
N LEU A 88 8.40 -32.84 0.43
CA LEU A 88 9.54 -32.43 -0.39
C LEU A 88 10.79 -33.15 0.14
N VAL A 89 11.26 -34.15 -0.60
CA VAL A 89 12.51 -34.84 -0.30
C VAL A 89 13.59 -34.26 -1.20
N ARG A 90 14.58 -33.60 -0.60
CA ARG A 90 15.77 -33.16 -1.32
C ARG A 90 16.82 -34.27 -1.35
N ALA A 91 17.51 -34.40 -2.48
CA ALA A 91 18.58 -35.37 -2.68
C ALA A 91 19.84 -35.05 -1.85
N ASP A 92 20.01 -33.78 -1.46
CA ASP A 92 21.26 -33.24 -0.91
C ASP A 92 21.21 -32.86 0.58
N ARG A 93 20.03 -32.55 1.15
CA ARG A 93 19.91 -32.16 2.58
C ARG A 93 18.58 -32.58 3.22
N ALA A 94 18.66 -33.17 4.42
CA ALA A 94 17.52 -33.44 5.30
C ALA A 94 16.97 -32.18 6.02
N VAL A 95 17.46 -30.99 5.67
CA VAL A 95 17.19 -29.74 6.37
C VAL A 95 16.13 -28.93 5.61
N ASN A 96 15.18 -28.35 6.35
CA ASN A 96 14.15 -27.48 5.78
C ASN A 96 14.80 -26.32 4.99
N PRO A 97 14.41 -26.08 3.72
CA PRO A 97 14.96 -25.01 2.89
C PRO A 97 14.88 -23.61 3.52
N ALA A 98 13.85 -23.34 4.32
CA ALA A 98 13.68 -22.07 5.01
C ALA A 98 14.77 -21.80 6.06
N ALA A 99 15.41 -22.83 6.62
CA ALA A 99 16.43 -22.67 7.64
C ALA A 99 17.64 -21.88 7.12
N GLU A 100 18.04 -22.14 5.87
CA GLU A 100 19.17 -21.45 5.22
C GLU A 100 18.86 -19.97 4.97
N ALA A 101 17.64 -19.66 4.56
CA ALA A 101 17.18 -18.29 4.38
C ALA A 101 17.14 -17.51 5.69
N VAL A 102 16.61 -18.12 6.75
CA VAL A 102 16.56 -17.52 8.09
C VAL A 102 17.97 -17.33 8.65
N GLN A 103 18.88 -18.28 8.43
CA GLN A 103 20.28 -18.16 8.85
C GLN A 103 20.98 -17.02 8.12
N SER A 104 20.75 -16.88 6.81
CA SER A 104 21.32 -15.78 6.01
C SER A 104 20.80 -14.42 6.46
N ALA A 105 19.49 -14.30 6.74
CA ALA A 105 18.92 -13.08 7.29
C ALA A 105 19.49 -12.74 8.67
N THR A 106 19.68 -13.75 9.53
CA THR A 106 20.30 -13.59 10.85
C THR A 106 21.75 -13.12 10.74
N ALA A 107 22.53 -13.68 9.79
CA ALA A 107 23.90 -13.26 9.52
C ALA A 107 23.97 -11.80 9.03
N VAL A 108 23.04 -11.38 8.16
CA VAL A 108 22.92 -9.99 7.72
C VAL A 108 22.64 -9.05 8.90
N VAL A 109 21.69 -9.40 9.78
CA VAL A 109 21.40 -8.61 10.99
C VAL A 109 22.64 -8.50 11.89
N ALA A 110 23.31 -9.63 12.16
CA ALA A 110 24.50 -9.67 12.99
C ALA A 110 25.64 -8.83 12.39
N ARG A 111 25.80 -8.86 11.06
CA ARG A 111 26.79 -8.07 10.34
C ARG A 111 26.54 -6.56 10.46
N LEU A 112 25.30 -6.13 10.25
CA LEU A 112 24.91 -4.73 10.40
C LEU A 112 25.12 -4.22 11.84
N GLN A 113 24.80 -5.06 12.83
CA GLN A 113 25.05 -4.77 14.25
C GLN A 113 26.55 -4.67 14.55
N ALA A 114 27.37 -5.59 14.04
CA ALA A 114 28.82 -5.59 14.22
C ALA A 114 29.48 -4.34 13.61
N GLN A 115 28.93 -3.84 12.50
CA GLN A 115 29.35 -2.59 11.86
C GLN A 115 28.72 -1.34 12.49
N ARG A 116 27.95 -1.50 13.59
CA ARG A 116 27.26 -0.41 14.31
C ARG A 116 26.36 0.43 13.41
N VAL A 117 25.78 -0.20 12.39
CA VAL A 117 24.76 0.41 11.55
C VAL A 117 23.48 0.50 12.37
N GLU A 118 22.80 1.64 12.30
CA GLU A 118 21.56 1.85 13.03
C GLU A 118 20.50 0.80 12.63
N PRO A 119 19.80 0.16 13.59
CA PRO A 119 18.92 -0.97 13.31
C PRO A 119 17.76 -0.63 12.36
N MET A 120 17.62 -1.41 11.28
CA MET A 120 16.45 -1.40 10.39
C MET A 120 15.78 -2.77 10.40
N PRO A 121 14.45 -2.85 10.17
CA PRO A 121 13.79 -4.14 10.04
C PRO A 121 14.35 -4.91 8.85
N VAL A 122 14.71 -6.16 9.10
CA VAL A 122 15.18 -7.10 8.08
C VAL A 122 14.12 -8.16 7.87
N GLY A 123 13.47 -8.14 6.70
CA GLY A 123 12.53 -9.17 6.25
C GLY A 123 13.24 -10.28 5.50
N THR A 124 12.63 -11.48 5.49
CA THR A 124 13.15 -12.63 4.72
C THR A 124 12.14 -13.02 3.66
N ILE A 125 12.59 -13.15 2.41
CA ILE A 125 11.80 -13.66 1.31
C ILE A 125 12.44 -14.97 0.82
N ILE A 126 11.66 -16.02 0.76
CA ILE A 126 12.05 -17.30 0.18
C ILE A 126 11.33 -17.41 -1.16
N ALA A 127 12.07 -17.17 -2.24
CA ALA A 127 11.57 -17.24 -3.61
C ALA A 127 11.61 -18.70 -4.07
N VAL A 128 10.49 -19.24 -4.53
CA VAL A 128 10.37 -20.65 -4.89
C VAL A 128 10.05 -20.82 -6.37
N GLY A 129 10.77 -21.69 -7.05
CA GLY A 129 10.61 -21.98 -8.49
C GLY A 129 10.72 -23.47 -8.78
N PRO A 130 10.48 -23.92 -10.02
CA PRO A 130 10.30 -23.10 -11.24
C PRO A 130 8.93 -22.42 -11.36
N TYR A 131 7.86 -22.97 -10.78
CA TYR A 131 6.55 -22.32 -10.67
C TYR A 131 5.77 -22.89 -9.49
N VAL A 132 5.08 -22.03 -8.75
CA VAL A 132 4.19 -22.45 -7.66
C VAL A 132 2.90 -21.64 -7.71
N ALA A 133 1.77 -22.29 -8.00
CA ALA A 133 0.49 -21.59 -8.13
C ALA A 133 -0.06 -21.06 -6.79
N ARG A 134 0.18 -21.79 -5.69
CA ARG A 134 -0.29 -21.40 -4.35
C ARG A 134 0.70 -21.81 -3.28
N VAL A 135 1.11 -20.84 -2.46
CA VAL A 135 1.89 -21.10 -1.24
C VAL A 135 0.98 -21.01 -0.02
N THR A 136 1.02 -22.02 0.82
CA THR A 136 0.40 -22.04 2.15
C THR A 136 1.51 -21.94 3.19
N GLN A 137 1.50 -20.86 3.96
CA GLN A 137 2.46 -20.58 5.02
C GLN A 137 1.70 -20.36 6.34
N PRO A 138 2.20 -20.89 7.48
CA PRO A 138 1.66 -20.60 8.80
C PRO A 138 1.70 -19.09 9.15
N SER A 139 0.65 -18.58 9.81
CA SER A 139 0.54 -17.16 10.17
C SER A 139 1.62 -16.69 11.15
N ASN A 140 2.16 -17.58 11.98
CA ASN A 140 3.27 -17.27 12.88
C ASN A 140 4.56 -16.95 12.12
N ASP A 141 4.78 -17.56 10.95
CA ASP A 141 5.94 -17.28 10.10
C ASP A 141 5.75 -15.94 9.37
N LEU A 142 4.52 -15.62 8.96
CA LEU A 142 4.19 -14.30 8.39
C LEU A 142 4.43 -13.17 9.40
N ALA A 143 4.02 -13.37 10.66
CA ALA A 143 4.22 -12.41 11.74
C ALA A 143 5.71 -12.18 12.08
N ARG A 144 6.58 -13.15 11.77
CA ARG A 144 8.04 -13.05 11.92
C ARG A 144 8.72 -12.29 10.78
N GLY A 145 7.95 -11.77 9.80
CA GLY A 145 8.49 -11.07 8.65
C GLY A 145 9.13 -11.99 7.61
N ILE A 146 8.67 -13.25 7.55
CA ILE A 146 9.11 -14.23 6.55
C ILE A 146 8.00 -14.40 5.51
N ARG A 147 8.34 -14.32 4.22
CA ARG A 147 7.42 -14.55 3.11
C ARG A 147 7.95 -15.64 2.21
N ILE A 148 7.10 -16.60 1.86
CA ILE A 148 7.43 -17.67 0.92
C ILE A 148 6.50 -17.52 -0.28
N LEU A 149 7.07 -17.37 -1.48
CA LEU A 149 6.31 -17.03 -2.68
C LEU A 149 7.02 -17.47 -3.96
N HIS A 150 6.28 -17.61 -5.05
CA HIS A 150 6.85 -17.63 -6.39
C HIS A 150 7.12 -16.17 -6.83
N PRO A 151 8.34 -15.80 -7.29
CA PRO A 151 8.76 -14.41 -7.44
C PRO A 151 8.27 -13.76 -8.74
N GLU A 152 6.96 -13.65 -8.91
CA GLU A 152 6.38 -12.77 -9.93
C GLU A 152 6.60 -11.29 -9.54
N PRO A 153 6.65 -10.37 -10.54
CA PRO A 153 6.78 -8.93 -10.30
C PRO A 153 5.88 -8.38 -9.19
N THR A 154 4.61 -8.76 -9.20
CA THR A 154 3.57 -8.29 -8.28
C THR A 154 3.67 -8.95 -6.91
N THR A 155 3.89 -10.26 -6.85
CA THR A 155 3.99 -11.00 -5.58
C THR A 155 5.20 -10.55 -4.77
N LEU A 156 6.35 -10.40 -5.43
CA LEU A 156 7.58 -9.91 -4.79
C LEU A 156 7.42 -8.45 -4.34
N LEU A 157 6.74 -7.62 -5.14
CA LEU A 157 6.49 -6.21 -4.81
C LEU A 157 5.59 -6.07 -3.57
N THR A 158 4.52 -6.86 -3.51
CA THR A 158 3.61 -6.90 -2.36
C THR A 158 4.36 -7.31 -1.10
N ALA A 159 5.15 -8.40 -1.17
CA ALA A 159 5.98 -8.83 -0.05
C ALA A 159 6.98 -7.75 0.40
N ALA A 160 7.60 -7.04 -0.54
CA ALA A 160 8.52 -5.96 -0.23
C ALA A 160 7.84 -4.81 0.52
N ARG A 161 6.61 -4.43 0.11
CA ARG A 161 5.82 -3.38 0.77
C ARG A 161 5.36 -3.78 2.17
N GLU A 162 4.95 -5.04 2.35
CA GLU A 162 4.53 -5.57 3.65
C GLU A 162 5.67 -5.68 4.66
N LEU A 163 6.88 -5.98 4.19
CA LEU A 163 8.04 -6.18 5.06
C LEU A 163 8.81 -4.88 5.34
N ALA A 164 8.82 -3.93 4.39
CA ALA A 164 9.52 -2.65 4.53
C ALA A 164 8.64 -1.57 5.18
N VAL A 165 8.23 -1.82 6.41
CA VAL A 165 7.26 -0.96 7.15
C VAL A 165 7.90 0.00 8.15
N TYR A 166 9.23 0.16 8.15
CA TYR A 166 9.91 1.04 9.13
C TYR A 166 9.35 2.46 9.07
N GLU A 167 9.07 3.04 10.24
CA GLU A 167 8.43 4.36 10.33
C GLU A 167 9.33 5.49 9.81
N HIS A 168 10.64 5.34 9.97
CA HIS A 168 11.61 6.32 9.51
C HIS A 168 12.15 5.95 8.14
N ARG A 169 12.30 6.95 7.26
CA ARG A 169 13.01 6.76 6.01
C ARG A 169 14.51 6.75 6.27
N CYS A 170 15.20 5.84 5.61
CA CYS A 170 16.63 5.71 5.62
C CYS A 170 17.28 6.89 4.86
N SER A 171 18.25 7.56 5.48
CA SER A 171 19.01 8.63 4.84
C SER A 171 20.04 8.07 3.86
N PRO A 172 20.52 8.87 2.89
CA PRO A 172 21.60 8.47 1.99
C PRO A 172 22.86 7.96 2.71
N GLN A 173 23.26 8.61 3.80
CA GLN A 173 24.44 8.23 4.58
C GLN A 173 24.25 6.87 5.24
N ARG A 174 23.06 6.63 5.82
CA ARG A 174 22.71 5.36 6.43
C ARG A 174 22.64 4.25 5.38
N ALA A 175 22.06 4.52 4.21
CA ALA A 175 22.01 3.58 3.11
C ALA A 175 23.42 3.18 2.64
N ASN A 176 24.33 4.14 2.51
CA ASN A 176 25.74 3.84 2.20
C ASN A 176 26.43 3.02 3.31
N ALA A 177 26.17 3.29 4.58
CA ALA A 177 26.70 2.48 5.68
C ALA A 177 26.20 1.02 5.63
N ILE A 178 24.91 0.82 5.33
CA ILE A 178 24.31 -0.50 5.10
C ILE A 178 25.01 -1.19 3.91
N LEU A 179 25.11 -0.52 2.77
CA LEU A 179 25.69 -1.08 1.55
C LEU A 179 27.17 -1.42 1.74
N ALA A 180 27.94 -0.59 2.42
CA ALA A 180 29.35 -0.87 2.74
C ALA A 180 29.50 -2.06 3.69
N ALA A 181 28.57 -2.25 4.64
CA ALA A 181 28.58 -3.40 5.52
C ALA A 181 28.29 -4.72 4.80
N LEU A 182 27.39 -4.68 3.80
CA LEU A 182 26.93 -5.86 3.05
C LEU A 182 27.81 -6.19 1.83
N ALA A 183 28.34 -5.17 1.15
CA ALA A 183 29.16 -5.29 -0.05
C ALA A 183 30.41 -4.40 0.06
N PRO A 184 31.39 -4.78 0.89
CA PRO A 184 32.54 -3.92 1.22
C PRO A 184 33.43 -3.58 0.02
N ASN A 185 33.38 -4.40 -1.04
CA ASN A 185 34.15 -4.18 -2.26
C ASN A 185 33.45 -3.27 -3.28
N HIS A 186 32.19 -2.88 -3.04
CA HIS A 186 31.46 -1.98 -3.93
C HIS A 186 31.75 -0.52 -3.53
N PRO A 187 32.06 0.37 -4.50
CA PRO A 187 32.26 1.78 -4.19
C PRO A 187 31.00 2.42 -3.59
N PRO A 188 31.13 3.42 -2.70
CA PRO A 188 29.97 4.10 -2.14
C PRO A 188 29.20 4.85 -3.23
N PHE A 189 27.88 4.95 -3.06
CA PHE A 189 27.02 5.73 -3.94
C PHE A 189 27.10 7.21 -3.57
N THR A 190 26.90 8.09 -4.55
CA THR A 190 26.75 9.52 -4.24
C THR A 190 25.43 9.76 -3.49
N PRO A 191 25.33 10.80 -2.65
CA PRO A 191 24.06 11.15 -2.00
C PRO A 191 22.93 11.41 -3.00
N GLU A 192 23.25 11.97 -4.17
CA GLU A 192 22.29 12.23 -5.25
C GLU A 192 21.75 10.94 -5.87
N ASP A 193 22.62 9.95 -6.10
CA ASP A 193 22.21 8.62 -6.57
C ASP A 193 21.23 7.95 -5.62
N LEU A 194 21.49 8.06 -4.32
CA LEU A 194 20.64 7.48 -3.29
C LEU A 194 19.33 8.26 -3.13
N ALA A 195 19.39 9.59 -3.21
CA ALA A 195 18.19 10.42 -3.21
C ALA A 195 17.27 10.08 -4.38
N ALA A 196 17.83 9.85 -5.57
CA ALA A 196 17.06 9.42 -6.74
C ALA A 196 16.36 8.07 -6.53
N GLU A 197 16.90 7.18 -5.70
CA GLU A 197 16.29 5.90 -5.33
C GLU A 197 15.40 6.00 -4.07
N GLY A 198 15.07 7.20 -3.59
CA GLY A 198 14.09 7.44 -2.53
C GLY A 198 14.64 7.43 -1.10
N PHE A 199 15.97 7.44 -0.93
CA PHE A 199 16.63 7.65 0.36
C PHE A 199 16.67 9.14 0.70
N THR A 200 16.14 9.54 1.85
CA THR A 200 15.95 10.97 2.18
C THR A 200 16.38 11.27 3.61
N GLU A 201 16.97 12.44 3.84
CA GLU A 201 17.44 12.92 5.15
C GLU A 201 16.35 13.17 6.20
N SER A 202 15.07 12.99 5.84
CA SER A 202 13.97 13.29 6.76
C SER A 202 13.76 12.15 7.75
N ALA A 203 14.29 12.33 8.97
CA ALA A 203 13.54 11.96 10.17
C ALA A 203 12.17 12.64 10.06
N GLY A 204 11.09 11.88 10.22
CA GLY A 204 9.74 12.26 9.77
C GLY A 204 9.37 13.73 10.00
N ALA A 205 9.24 14.49 8.91
CA ALA A 205 8.61 15.81 8.90
C ALA A 205 7.07 15.75 9.11
N GLY A 206 6.60 14.80 9.94
CA GLY A 206 5.20 14.62 10.29
C GLY A 206 4.86 14.90 11.76
N LEU A 207 5.86 15.02 12.65
CA LEU A 207 5.61 15.17 14.10
C LEU A 207 6.42 16.30 14.77
N ALA A 208 7.39 16.92 14.10
CA ALA A 208 8.10 18.09 14.61
C ALA A 208 7.33 19.43 14.45
N SER A 209 6.09 19.39 13.95
CA SER A 209 5.13 20.51 14.02
C SER A 209 3.99 20.26 15.01
N ALA A 210 4.08 19.21 15.84
CA ALA A 210 3.33 19.20 17.09
C ALA A 210 3.91 20.29 17.98
N SER A 211 3.33 21.50 17.87
CA SER A 211 3.45 22.55 18.87
C SER A 211 3.28 21.92 20.25
N THR A 212 4.37 21.77 20.98
CA THR A 212 4.34 21.80 22.43
C THR A 212 3.84 23.19 22.80
N LEU A 213 2.50 23.34 22.89
CA LEU A 213 1.92 24.40 23.69
C LEU A 213 2.30 24.08 25.14
N LEU A 214 3.48 24.56 25.54
CA LEU A 214 3.78 24.84 26.93
C LEU A 214 2.64 25.72 27.44
N ILE A 215 1.88 25.18 28.39
CA ILE A 215 0.82 25.88 29.10
C ILE A 215 1.41 27.21 29.64
N PRO A 216 0.93 28.38 29.20
CA PRO A 216 1.39 29.64 29.75
C PRO A 216 0.87 29.78 31.17
N ARG A 217 1.79 29.89 32.13
CA ARG A 217 1.45 30.23 33.51
C ARG A 217 0.96 31.68 33.53
N VAL A 218 -0.33 31.88 33.76
CA VAL A 218 -0.95 33.20 33.88
C VAL A 218 -0.35 33.93 35.08
N THR A 219 0.45 34.96 34.81
CA THR A 219 0.78 36.02 35.79
C THR A 219 0.12 37.32 35.35
N LEU A 220 -0.92 37.70 36.08
CA LEU A 220 -1.50 39.04 36.02
C LEU A 220 -0.51 40.05 36.63
N ARG A 221 -0.08 41.04 35.83
CA ARG A 221 0.10 42.49 36.15
C ARG A 221 1.36 43.07 35.53
N GLY A 222 1.18 44.28 34.99
CA GLY A 222 2.24 45.27 34.83
C GLY A 222 2.23 45.97 33.48
N HIS A 223 1.38 46.99 33.32
CA HIS A 223 1.58 48.03 32.31
C HIS A 223 2.96 48.66 32.46
N HIS A 224 3.71 48.84 31.37
CA HIS A 224 4.51 50.02 31.03
C HIS A 224 4.86 49.98 29.52
N PRO A 225 4.90 51.14 28.83
CA PRO A 225 5.01 51.19 27.36
C PRO A 225 6.48 51.23 26.90
N ALA A 226 6.76 50.65 25.73
CA ALA A 226 8.05 50.78 25.03
C ALA A 226 7.89 51.51 23.68
N PRO A 227 8.91 52.27 23.23
CA PRO A 227 8.82 53.22 22.12
C PRO A 227 8.98 52.56 20.73
N PRO A 228 8.63 53.25 19.63
CA PRO A 228 8.61 52.65 18.30
C PRO A 228 10.00 52.68 17.65
N VAL A 229 10.43 51.54 17.10
CA VAL A 229 11.55 51.47 16.16
C VAL A 229 10.99 51.32 14.75
N GLY A 230 11.29 52.31 13.91
CA GLY A 230 10.76 52.45 12.56
C GLY A 230 11.28 51.39 11.58
N SER A 231 10.37 50.89 10.75
CA SER A 231 10.68 50.11 9.55
C SER A 231 10.65 51.02 8.32
N GLN A 232 11.72 51.00 7.52
CA GLN A 232 11.77 51.71 6.24
C GLN A 232 11.06 50.91 5.13
N PRO A 233 10.40 51.60 4.17
CA PRO A 233 9.69 50.94 3.08
C PRO A 233 10.61 50.64 1.89
N LYS A 234 10.62 49.39 1.40
CA LYS A 234 11.15 49.06 0.07
C LYS A 234 10.05 49.25 -0.97
N ARG A 235 10.34 50.11 -1.94
CA ARG A 235 9.46 50.50 -3.06
C ARG A 235 9.26 49.33 -4.03
N LEU A 236 8.00 49.05 -4.35
CA LEU A 236 7.56 48.08 -5.33
C LEU A 236 7.46 48.78 -6.71
N GLY A 237 8.23 48.31 -7.68
CA GLY A 237 8.20 48.79 -9.07
C GLY A 237 7.02 48.20 -9.83
N TRP A 238 6.29 49.09 -10.49
CA TRP A 238 5.03 48.88 -11.19
C TRP A 238 5.26 48.41 -12.64
N LEU A 239 4.61 47.29 -13.02
CA LEU A 239 3.99 46.97 -14.33
C LEU A 239 4.88 46.80 -15.61
N PRO A 240 4.53 45.87 -16.53
CA PRO A 240 3.24 45.90 -17.24
C PRO A 240 2.48 44.56 -17.38
N VAL A 241 1.23 44.56 -16.89
CA VAL A 241 0.17 43.52 -17.00
C VAL A 241 -0.77 43.81 -18.18
N THR A 242 -0.49 44.84 -18.99
CA THR A 242 -1.42 45.31 -20.03
C THR A 242 -1.42 44.49 -21.32
N ALA A 243 -0.43 43.60 -21.54
CA ALA A 243 -0.36 42.80 -22.77
C ALA A 243 -1.13 41.46 -22.73
N VAL A 244 -1.34 40.88 -21.53
CA VAL A 244 -1.96 39.54 -21.40
C VAL A 244 -3.49 39.61 -21.46
N LEU A 245 -4.09 40.71 -21.01
CA LEU A 245 -5.54 40.89 -20.96
C LEU A 245 -6.18 41.05 -22.36
N LEU A 246 -5.43 41.58 -23.33
CA LEU A 246 -5.92 41.85 -24.68
C LEU A 246 -5.94 40.58 -25.56
N VAL A 247 -5.00 39.66 -25.34
CA VAL A 247 -4.98 38.34 -26.00
C VAL A 247 -6.08 37.42 -25.47
N GLY A 248 -6.36 37.47 -24.17
CA GLY A 248 -7.46 36.70 -23.56
C GLY A 248 -8.84 37.12 -24.08
N LEU A 249 -9.06 38.43 -24.29
CA LEU A 249 -10.35 38.94 -24.75
C LEU A 249 -10.66 38.60 -26.22
N LEU A 250 -9.63 38.55 -27.08
CA LEU A 250 -9.76 38.15 -28.50
C LEU A 250 -10.03 36.65 -28.66
N LEU A 251 -9.48 35.80 -27.79
CA LEU A 251 -9.77 34.37 -27.78
C LEU A 251 -11.21 34.07 -27.34
N VAL A 252 -11.75 34.81 -26.38
CA VAL A 252 -13.13 34.62 -25.90
C VAL A 252 -14.17 35.10 -26.94
N THR A 253 -13.88 36.17 -27.68
CA THR A 253 -14.80 36.67 -28.73
C THR A 253 -14.83 35.77 -29.98
N GLY A 254 -13.71 35.12 -30.33
CA GLY A 254 -13.68 34.13 -31.43
C GLY A 254 -14.54 32.89 -31.15
N ILE A 255 -14.61 32.44 -29.89
CA ILE A 255 -15.40 31.27 -29.48
C ILE A 255 -16.91 31.60 -29.51
N ILE A 256 -17.32 32.82 -29.18
CA ILE A 256 -18.74 33.21 -29.15
C ILE A 256 -19.33 33.30 -30.57
N VAL A 257 -18.55 33.73 -31.57
CA VAL A 257 -19.04 33.85 -32.96
C VAL A 257 -19.12 32.50 -33.68
N ALA A 258 -18.31 31.51 -33.30
CA ALA A 258 -18.38 30.16 -33.88
C ALA A 258 -19.60 29.34 -33.40
N ILE A 259 -20.20 29.69 -32.25
CA ILE A 259 -21.37 28.99 -31.68
C ILE A 259 -22.70 29.59 -32.17
N ALA A 260 -22.70 30.80 -32.73
CA ALA A 260 -23.91 31.50 -33.17
C ALA A 260 -24.39 31.17 -34.60
N ALA A 261 -23.70 30.29 -35.35
CA ALA A 261 -24.03 29.97 -36.75
C ALA A 261 -24.77 28.63 -36.96
N ALA A 262 -25.21 27.94 -35.90
CA ALA A 262 -25.99 26.71 -36.03
C ALA A 262 -27.22 26.74 -35.10
N GLY A 263 -28.25 27.48 -35.51
CA GLY A 263 -29.61 27.24 -35.03
C GLY A 263 -30.30 26.20 -35.92
N ASP A 264 -30.95 25.17 -35.38
CA ASP A 264 -32.37 25.27 -34.97
C ASP A 264 -32.90 23.95 -34.34
N GLN A 265 -33.66 24.12 -33.24
CA GLN A 265 -34.67 23.26 -32.57
C GLN A 265 -34.37 21.93 -31.82
N PRO A 266 -35.18 21.63 -30.76
CA PRO A 266 -34.73 20.93 -29.55
C PRO A 266 -35.24 19.48 -29.44
N ARG A 267 -34.37 18.60 -28.94
CA ARG A 267 -34.77 17.33 -28.31
C ARG A 267 -34.01 17.17 -27.00
N ALA A 268 -34.76 16.91 -25.94
CA ALA A 268 -34.22 16.59 -24.63
C ALA A 268 -33.41 15.29 -24.70
N THR A 269 -32.14 15.36 -24.35
CA THR A 269 -31.34 14.20 -23.96
C THR A 269 -30.43 14.62 -22.81
N GLU A 270 -30.58 13.93 -21.69
CA GLU A 270 -29.80 14.10 -20.47
C GLU A 270 -28.30 13.87 -20.72
N GLY A 271 -27.47 14.81 -20.27
CA GLY A 271 -26.04 14.60 -20.02
C GLY A 271 -25.81 14.28 -18.55
N PRO A 272 -24.78 13.49 -18.17
CA PRO A 272 -24.52 13.15 -16.77
C PRO A 272 -24.13 14.42 -16.00
N LYS A 273 -24.97 14.78 -15.03
CA LYS A 273 -24.64 15.82 -14.05
C LYS A 273 -23.72 15.17 -13.01
N THR A 274 -22.42 15.45 -13.06
CA THR A 274 -21.54 15.28 -11.90
C THR A 274 -21.85 16.42 -10.92
N SER A 275 -22.96 16.28 -10.19
CA SER A 275 -23.26 17.13 -9.04
C SER A 275 -22.56 16.55 -7.83
N VAL A 276 -21.42 17.13 -7.46
CA VAL A 276 -20.85 16.94 -6.11
C VAL A 276 -21.72 17.76 -5.15
N SER A 277 -22.80 17.16 -4.68
CA SER A 277 -23.61 17.73 -3.60
C SER A 277 -22.93 17.39 -2.27
N VAL A 278 -22.26 18.37 -1.67
CA VAL A 278 -21.94 18.34 -0.23
C VAL A 278 -23.24 18.67 0.50
N ALA A 279 -24.23 17.77 0.42
CA ALA A 279 -25.34 17.79 1.33
C ALA A 279 -24.83 17.26 2.67
N GLN A 280 -25.09 18.00 3.74
CA GLN A 280 -24.84 17.58 5.11
C GLN A 280 -25.67 16.32 5.39
N GLN A 281 -25.10 15.15 5.15
CA GLN A 281 -25.80 13.88 5.30
C GLN A 281 -25.98 13.62 6.81
N ALA A 282 -27.24 13.51 7.24
CA ALA A 282 -27.58 13.19 8.62
C ALA A 282 -27.02 11.81 8.99
N SER A 283 -26.56 11.65 10.23
CA SER A 283 -26.09 10.35 10.72
C SER A 283 -27.20 9.30 10.64
N GLU A 284 -26.88 8.13 10.11
CA GLU A 284 -27.78 6.99 10.00
C GLU A 284 -27.69 6.16 11.28
N VAL A 285 -28.81 5.69 11.82
CA VAL A 285 -28.82 4.85 13.04
C VAL A 285 -29.22 3.42 12.67
N VAL A 286 -28.33 2.47 12.95
CA VAL A 286 -28.58 1.03 12.77
C VAL A 286 -28.33 0.33 14.11
N ASP A 287 -29.32 -0.42 14.59
CA ASP A 287 -29.29 -1.13 15.89
C ASP A 287 -28.76 -0.24 17.03
N GLY A 288 -29.25 1.01 17.08
CA GLY A 288 -28.91 1.98 18.12
C GLY A 288 -27.52 2.63 18.01
N VAL A 289 -26.75 2.33 16.96
CA VAL A 289 -25.43 2.93 16.71
C VAL A 289 -25.50 3.91 15.55
N ALA A 290 -24.94 5.10 15.76
CA ALA A 290 -24.88 6.15 14.75
C ALA A 290 -23.70 5.92 13.80
N TYR A 291 -23.96 6.16 12.52
CA TYR A 291 -23.01 6.12 11.42
C TYR A 291 -23.00 7.48 10.76
N THR A 292 -21.85 8.14 10.79
CA THR A 292 -21.66 9.45 10.16
C THR A 292 -21.13 9.23 8.75
N PRO A 293 -21.86 9.63 7.69
CA PRO A 293 -21.40 9.46 6.31
C PRO A 293 -20.12 10.26 6.03
N LYS A 294 -19.20 9.65 5.28
CA LYS A 294 -17.89 10.19 4.90
C LYS A 294 -17.69 10.20 3.38
N GLY A 295 -18.81 10.20 2.67
CA GLY A 295 -18.89 10.29 1.21
C GLY A 295 -19.16 8.95 0.53
N THR A 296 -19.67 9.06 -0.69
CA THR A 296 -20.04 7.95 -1.57
C THR A 296 -19.52 8.22 -2.97
N VAL A 297 -19.06 7.17 -3.64
CA VAL A 297 -18.61 7.21 -5.04
C VAL A 297 -19.32 6.10 -5.81
N GLU A 298 -19.76 6.42 -7.02
CA GLU A 298 -20.31 5.44 -7.97
C GLU A 298 -19.33 5.23 -9.11
N ASP A 299 -19.14 3.98 -9.50
CA ASP A 299 -18.26 3.52 -10.57
C ASP A 299 -19.00 2.47 -11.41
N THR A 300 -18.72 2.43 -12.72
CA THR A 300 -19.16 1.35 -13.60
C THR A 300 -18.03 0.38 -13.93
N ASP A 301 -16.79 0.78 -13.71
CA ASP A 301 -15.60 -0.08 -13.88
C ASP A 301 -15.28 -0.79 -12.56
N CYS A 302 -15.95 -1.91 -12.31
CA CYS A 302 -15.82 -2.64 -11.04
C CYS A 302 -14.45 -3.32 -10.90
N GLN A 303 -13.83 -3.69 -12.02
CA GLN A 303 -12.57 -4.44 -12.06
C GLN A 303 -11.40 -3.58 -11.57
N SER A 304 -11.28 -2.33 -12.02
CA SER A 304 -10.20 -1.44 -11.58
C SER A 304 -10.36 -0.95 -10.13
N ARG A 305 -11.51 -1.23 -9.50
CA ARG A 305 -11.84 -0.88 -8.11
C ARG A 305 -11.74 -2.05 -7.14
N ALA A 306 -11.28 -3.21 -7.60
CA ALA A 306 -11.04 -4.39 -6.79
C ALA A 306 -9.56 -4.79 -6.86
N PHE A 307 -9.13 -5.66 -5.95
CA PHE A 307 -7.83 -6.32 -5.98
C PHE A 307 -7.97 -7.82 -5.66
N GLY A 308 -6.89 -8.59 -5.87
CA GLY A 308 -6.89 -10.03 -5.65
C GLY A 308 -7.79 -10.78 -6.65
N ASP A 309 -8.29 -11.94 -6.24
CA ASP A 309 -9.15 -12.78 -7.08
C ASP A 309 -10.47 -12.09 -7.47
N MET A 310 -11.00 -11.19 -6.64
CA MET A 310 -12.19 -10.41 -6.99
C MET A 310 -11.96 -9.54 -8.24
N GLN A 311 -10.78 -8.94 -8.38
CA GLN A 311 -10.43 -8.17 -9.59
C GLN A 311 -10.41 -9.06 -10.83
N VAL A 312 -9.76 -10.21 -10.74
CA VAL A 312 -9.67 -11.18 -11.84
C VAL A 312 -11.06 -11.66 -12.24
N TRP A 313 -11.91 -11.97 -11.26
CA TRP A 313 -13.26 -12.41 -11.52
C TRP A 313 -14.14 -11.33 -12.16
N LEU A 314 -14.04 -10.08 -11.68
CA LEU A 314 -14.78 -8.94 -12.22
C LEU A 314 -14.33 -8.55 -13.63
N GLN A 315 -13.11 -8.90 -14.04
CA GLN A 315 -12.67 -8.76 -15.42
C GLN A 315 -13.45 -9.66 -16.37
N ALA A 316 -13.70 -10.91 -15.97
CA ALA A 316 -14.46 -11.87 -16.76
C ALA A 316 -15.98 -11.72 -16.60
N ASN A 317 -16.43 -11.19 -15.46
CA ASN A 317 -17.82 -11.06 -15.08
C ASN A 317 -18.10 -9.62 -14.59
N PRO A 318 -18.19 -8.65 -15.51
CA PRO A 318 -18.34 -7.26 -15.14
C PRO A 318 -19.64 -7.04 -14.37
N CYS A 319 -19.57 -6.18 -13.35
CA CYS A 319 -20.76 -5.73 -12.64
C CYS A 319 -21.41 -4.56 -13.39
N VAL A 320 -22.72 -4.36 -13.19
CA VAL A 320 -23.49 -3.27 -13.81
C VAL A 320 -23.12 -1.94 -13.18
N SER A 321 -22.96 -1.93 -11.87
CA SER A 321 -22.57 -0.74 -11.10
C SER A 321 -21.94 -1.14 -9.78
N LEU A 322 -20.96 -0.36 -9.35
CA LEU A 322 -20.34 -0.41 -8.04
C LEU A 322 -20.58 0.92 -7.34
N ARG A 323 -21.10 0.87 -6.12
CA ARG A 323 -21.20 2.03 -5.25
C ARG A 323 -20.41 1.80 -3.98
N ARG A 324 -19.49 2.71 -3.68
CA ARG A 324 -18.61 2.66 -2.52
C ARG A 324 -18.97 3.79 -1.55
N SER A 325 -19.48 3.44 -0.38
CA SER A 325 -19.86 4.39 0.67
C SER A 325 -18.95 4.25 1.87
N ARG A 326 -18.60 5.36 2.51
CA ARG A 326 -17.75 5.39 3.71
C ARG A 326 -18.51 5.96 4.88
N TYR A 327 -18.29 5.42 6.06
CA TYR A 327 -18.87 5.91 7.30
C TYR A 327 -17.84 5.89 8.43
N GLU A 328 -18.02 6.79 9.39
CA GLU A 328 -17.40 6.72 10.70
C GLU A 328 -18.45 6.35 11.74
N SER A 329 -18.10 5.46 12.65
CA SER A 329 -18.99 4.97 13.71
C SER A 329 -18.18 4.60 14.94
N THR A 330 -18.78 3.92 15.92
CA THR A 330 -18.06 3.38 17.07
C THR A 330 -18.37 1.91 17.29
N ALA A 331 -17.37 1.14 17.73
CA ALA A 331 -17.57 -0.18 18.30
C ALA A 331 -17.28 -0.08 19.80
N GLY A 332 -18.34 0.04 20.60
CA GLY A 332 -18.23 0.53 21.98
C GLY A 332 -17.91 2.02 22.00
N ASN A 333 -16.83 2.40 22.67
CA ASN A 333 -16.36 3.79 22.76
C ASN A 333 -15.19 4.12 21.83
N GLU A 334 -14.79 3.17 20.98
CA GLU A 334 -13.65 3.35 20.09
C GLU A 334 -14.11 3.65 18.66
N PRO A 335 -13.50 4.63 17.98
CA PRO A 335 -13.90 5.03 16.65
C PRO A 335 -13.48 4.00 15.60
N ILE A 336 -14.41 3.71 14.69
CA ILE A 336 -14.22 2.79 13.57
C ILE A 336 -14.50 3.50 12.24
N ALA A 337 -13.80 3.07 11.20
CA ALA A 337 -14.13 3.41 9.81
C ALA A 337 -14.76 2.19 9.14
N VAL A 338 -15.79 2.45 8.33
CA VAL A 338 -16.58 1.45 7.64
C VAL A 338 -16.58 1.78 6.15
N LEU A 339 -16.17 0.83 5.32
CA LEU A 339 -16.27 0.90 3.87
C LEU A 339 -17.30 -0.13 3.39
N LEU A 340 -18.32 0.36 2.70
CA LEU A 340 -19.35 -0.44 2.06
C LEU A 340 -19.13 -0.42 0.57
N ALA A 341 -19.16 -1.58 -0.06
CA ALA A 341 -19.17 -1.72 -1.51
C ALA A 341 -20.41 -2.50 -1.95
N ASP A 342 -21.30 -1.82 -2.64
CA ASP A 342 -22.52 -2.37 -3.22
C ASP A 342 -22.28 -2.64 -4.72
N LEU A 343 -22.07 -3.90 -5.07
CA LEU A 343 -21.93 -4.36 -6.46
C LEU A 343 -23.26 -4.88 -6.96
N THR A 344 -23.73 -4.36 -8.08
CA THR A 344 -24.94 -4.86 -8.74
C THR A 344 -24.56 -5.64 -9.98
N PHE A 345 -25.06 -6.86 -10.12
CA PHE A 345 -24.82 -7.74 -11.26
C PHE A 345 -26.04 -7.81 -12.17
N GLN A 346 -25.83 -8.37 -13.36
CA GLN A 346 -26.90 -8.55 -14.36
C GLN A 346 -28.02 -9.47 -13.85
N ASP A 347 -27.66 -10.49 -13.06
CA ASP A 347 -28.58 -11.49 -12.54
C ASP A 347 -28.11 -12.01 -11.16
N ALA A 348 -29.03 -12.69 -10.46
CA ALA A 348 -28.79 -13.19 -9.12
C ALA A 348 -27.77 -14.34 -9.08
N GLY A 349 -27.63 -15.12 -10.15
CA GLY A 349 -26.67 -16.22 -10.23
C GLY A 349 -25.24 -15.71 -10.28
N ARG A 350 -24.98 -14.64 -11.04
CA ARG A 350 -23.67 -13.96 -11.02
C ARG A 350 -23.37 -13.33 -9.66
N ALA A 351 -24.36 -12.71 -9.03
CA ALA A 351 -24.21 -12.16 -7.69
C ALA A 351 -23.87 -13.26 -6.66
N GLU A 352 -24.51 -14.43 -6.76
CA GLU A 352 -24.21 -15.58 -5.90
C GLU A 352 -22.80 -16.13 -6.12
N ALA A 353 -22.40 -16.27 -7.38
CA ALA A 353 -21.04 -16.69 -7.74
C ALA A 353 -19.99 -15.70 -7.20
N PHE A 354 -20.25 -14.40 -7.31
CA PHE A 354 -19.37 -13.37 -6.74
C PHE A 354 -19.35 -13.41 -5.21
N LEU A 355 -20.50 -13.58 -4.54
CA LEU A 355 -20.55 -13.71 -3.09
C LEU A 355 -19.70 -14.91 -2.61
N LYS A 356 -19.81 -16.05 -3.28
CA LYS A 356 -19.03 -17.25 -2.94
C LYS A 356 -17.53 -17.00 -3.04
N LEU A 357 -17.09 -16.28 -4.06
CA LEU A 357 -15.70 -15.83 -4.18
C LEU A 357 -15.36 -14.87 -3.03
N ALA A 358 -16.18 -13.84 -2.84
CA ALA A 358 -15.97 -12.78 -1.89
C ALA A 358 -15.96 -13.24 -0.42
N SER A 359 -16.59 -14.36 -0.11
CA SER A 359 -16.60 -14.97 1.23
C SER A 359 -15.44 -15.94 1.46
N ALA A 360 -14.67 -16.30 0.42
CA ALA A 360 -13.50 -17.16 0.58
C ALA A 360 -12.30 -16.35 1.09
N PRO A 361 -11.54 -16.88 2.07
CA PRO A 361 -10.35 -16.19 2.59
C PRO A 361 -9.31 -15.90 1.51
N GLY A 362 -8.71 -14.71 1.55
CA GLY A 362 -7.58 -14.35 0.69
C GLY A 362 -7.94 -13.99 -0.76
N THR A 363 -9.22 -13.80 -1.09
CA THR A 363 -9.67 -13.49 -2.46
C THR A 363 -9.60 -12.01 -2.83
N GLY A 364 -9.10 -11.17 -1.94
CA GLY A 364 -9.03 -9.72 -2.12
C GLY A 364 -10.29 -8.99 -1.64
N SER A 365 -10.48 -7.75 -2.08
CA SER A 365 -11.60 -6.89 -1.68
C SER A 365 -11.78 -5.71 -2.64
N ILE A 366 -12.67 -4.78 -2.28
CA ILE A 366 -12.91 -3.52 -2.97
C ILE A 366 -12.05 -2.41 -2.37
N ILE A 367 -11.40 -1.64 -3.24
CA ILE A 367 -10.46 -0.56 -2.91
C ILE A 367 -11.22 0.65 -2.36
N ASP A 368 -10.71 1.28 -1.30
CA ASP A 368 -11.27 2.53 -0.78
C ASP A 368 -11.14 3.69 -1.80
N PRO A 369 -12.17 4.55 -1.96
CA PRO A 369 -12.09 5.72 -2.85
C PRO A 369 -10.89 6.66 -2.64
N SER A 370 -10.29 6.70 -1.44
CA SER A 370 -9.11 7.53 -1.16
C SER A 370 -7.87 7.14 -1.94
N VAL A 371 -7.72 5.86 -2.29
CA VAL A 371 -6.64 5.37 -3.16
C VAL A 371 -6.72 6.00 -4.56
N HIS A 372 -7.92 6.39 -5.00
CA HIS A 372 -8.17 7.06 -6.27
C HIS A 372 -8.47 8.56 -6.13
N GLY A 373 -7.96 9.19 -5.07
CA GLY A 373 -8.00 10.64 -4.91
C GLY A 373 -9.26 11.21 -4.28
N THR A 374 -10.24 10.37 -3.89
CA THR A 374 -11.39 10.84 -3.10
C THR A 374 -11.04 10.82 -1.62
N ALA A 375 -10.44 11.91 -1.13
CA ALA A 375 -9.99 12.00 0.27
C ALA A 375 -11.14 11.78 1.27
N TRP A 376 -10.78 11.39 2.49
CA TRP A 376 -11.71 11.40 3.60
C TRP A 376 -11.99 12.86 4.04
N PRO A 377 -13.25 13.25 4.34
CA PRO A 377 -13.61 14.67 4.49
C PRO A 377 -12.87 15.47 5.56
N ASP A 378 -12.41 14.82 6.64
CA ASP A 378 -11.67 15.46 7.75
C ASP A 378 -10.13 15.33 7.62
N GLY A 379 -9.65 14.85 6.47
CA GLY A 379 -8.22 14.68 6.20
C GLY A 379 -7.59 13.42 6.78
N ARG A 380 -8.33 12.61 7.56
CA ARG A 380 -7.88 11.28 7.99
C ARG A 380 -7.60 10.39 6.77
N ARG A 381 -6.78 9.36 6.97
CA ARG A 381 -6.46 8.36 5.93
C ARG A 381 -6.64 6.95 6.51
N PRO A 382 -7.88 6.49 6.68
CA PRO A 382 -8.14 5.14 7.16
C PRO A 382 -7.54 4.13 6.16
N ILE A 383 -6.85 3.12 6.69
CA ILE A 383 -6.22 2.06 5.90
C ILE A 383 -7.01 0.78 6.17
N PHE A 384 -7.78 0.31 5.20
CA PHE A 384 -8.65 -0.88 5.34
C PHE A 384 -7.90 -2.22 5.28
N ASP A 385 -6.61 -2.23 5.60
CA ASP A 385 -5.81 -3.45 5.72
C ASP A 385 -6.21 -4.19 7.00
N SER A 386 -6.23 -5.53 6.95
CA SER A 386 -6.64 -6.36 8.09
C SER A 386 -8.02 -6.01 8.67
N ALA A 387 -8.92 -5.50 7.83
CA ALA A 387 -10.28 -5.15 8.21
C ALA A 387 -11.09 -6.40 8.59
N ALA A 388 -11.98 -6.26 9.57
CA ALA A 388 -13.05 -7.23 9.73
C ALA A 388 -13.98 -7.14 8.52
N TYR A 389 -14.37 -8.31 8.03
CA TYR A 389 -14.97 -8.45 6.72
C TYR A 389 -16.31 -9.19 6.82
N GLN A 390 -17.33 -8.65 6.16
CA GLN A 390 -18.60 -9.32 5.98
C GLN A 390 -19.14 -9.07 4.58
N ALA A 391 -19.83 -10.06 4.01
CA ALA A 391 -20.49 -9.91 2.72
C ALA A 391 -21.88 -10.55 2.75
N LYS A 392 -22.83 -9.96 2.01
CA LYS A 392 -24.16 -10.54 1.80
C LYS A 392 -24.67 -10.26 0.41
N GLN A 393 -25.55 -11.13 -0.08
CA GLN A 393 -26.31 -10.91 -1.31
C GLN A 393 -27.76 -10.49 -1.00
N THR A 394 -28.33 -9.66 -1.86
CA THR A 394 -29.76 -9.35 -1.89
C THR A 394 -30.18 -9.20 -3.36
N GLY A 395 -30.89 -10.20 -3.90
CA GLY A 395 -31.24 -10.25 -5.31
C GLY A 395 -29.98 -10.26 -6.19
N THR A 396 -29.83 -9.25 -7.05
CA THR A 396 -28.68 -9.07 -7.94
C THR A 396 -27.52 -8.28 -7.31
N ARG A 397 -27.66 -7.83 -6.07
CA ARG A 397 -26.65 -7.02 -5.38
C ARG A 397 -25.83 -7.86 -4.41
N VAL A 398 -24.51 -7.70 -4.43
CA VAL A 398 -23.61 -8.14 -3.37
C VAL A 398 -23.09 -6.93 -2.63
N ARG A 399 -23.26 -6.92 -1.31
CA ARG A 399 -22.67 -5.94 -0.41
C ARG A 399 -21.46 -6.55 0.26
N ILE A 400 -20.34 -5.84 0.21
CA ILE A 400 -19.13 -6.12 0.97
C ILE A 400 -18.95 -5.00 1.99
N VAL A 401 -18.58 -5.38 3.22
CA VAL A 401 -18.34 -4.48 4.35
C VAL A 401 -16.94 -4.75 4.88
N GLN A 402 -16.16 -3.68 5.02
CA GLN A 402 -14.86 -3.68 5.68
C GLN A 402 -14.88 -2.71 6.85
N VAL A 403 -14.46 -3.16 8.03
CA VAL A 403 -14.41 -2.34 9.24
C VAL A 403 -13.02 -2.38 9.87
N ILE A 404 -12.50 -1.21 10.21
CA ILE A 404 -11.24 -1.05 10.92
C ILE A 404 -11.40 -0.11 12.12
N TRP A 405 -10.49 -0.24 13.08
CA TRP A 405 -10.21 0.81 14.06
C TRP A 405 -9.57 2.02 13.38
N LEU A 406 -9.97 3.23 13.77
CA LEU A 406 -9.37 4.47 13.25
C LEU A 406 -8.05 4.82 13.94
N ASP A 407 -7.96 4.54 15.25
CA ASP A 407 -6.86 5.03 16.10
C ASP A 407 -5.91 3.92 16.58
N LYS A 408 -6.06 2.69 16.07
CA LYS A 408 -5.18 1.56 16.39
C LYS A 408 -5.18 0.51 15.28
N ALA A 409 -4.26 -0.45 15.38
CA ALA A 409 -4.18 -1.57 14.44
C ALA A 409 -5.43 -2.45 14.50
N SER A 410 -5.87 -2.94 13.35
CA SER A 410 -7.02 -3.86 13.21
C SER A 410 -6.54 -5.30 12.99
N THR A 411 -7.37 -6.26 13.41
CA THR A 411 -7.24 -7.68 13.07
C THR A 411 -8.57 -8.19 12.51
N PRO A 412 -8.59 -9.01 11.44
CA PRO A 412 -9.85 -9.44 10.82
C PRO A 412 -10.77 -10.22 11.77
N GLU A 413 -10.18 -10.90 12.75
CA GLU A 413 -10.89 -11.72 13.74
C GLU A 413 -11.28 -10.95 15.02
N ASP A 414 -11.07 -9.62 15.07
CA ASP A 414 -11.47 -8.80 16.20
C ASP A 414 -13.00 -8.91 16.40
N PRO A 415 -13.47 -9.43 17.56
CA PRO A 415 -14.89 -9.67 17.77
C PRO A 415 -15.75 -8.40 17.68
N ALA A 416 -15.22 -7.24 18.10
CA ALA A 416 -15.94 -5.98 18.08
C ALA A 416 -16.06 -5.44 16.64
N LEU A 417 -14.99 -5.55 15.85
CA LEU A 417 -15.03 -5.19 14.43
C LEU A 417 -15.93 -6.15 13.62
N LEU A 418 -15.91 -7.46 13.91
CA LEU A 418 -16.81 -8.43 13.28
C LEU A 418 -18.29 -8.16 13.59
N ALA A 419 -18.61 -7.80 14.83
CA ALA A 419 -19.96 -7.40 15.22
C ALA A 419 -20.38 -6.10 14.50
N ALA A 420 -19.48 -5.13 14.39
CA ALA A 420 -19.73 -3.89 13.65
C ALA A 420 -19.90 -4.14 12.14
N ALA A 421 -19.09 -5.02 11.53
CA ALA A 421 -19.21 -5.40 10.13
C ALA A 421 -20.56 -6.07 9.85
N THR A 422 -20.97 -6.99 10.72
CA THR A 422 -22.26 -7.70 10.63
C THR A 422 -23.43 -6.72 10.68
N ARG A 423 -23.40 -5.77 11.62
CA ARG A 423 -24.42 -4.71 11.74
C ARG A 423 -24.47 -3.82 10.51
N SER A 424 -23.30 -3.41 10.01
CA SER A 424 -23.16 -2.49 8.88
C SER A 424 -23.69 -3.08 7.56
N LEU A 425 -23.87 -4.40 7.47
CA LEU A 425 -24.60 -5.00 6.34
C LEU A 425 -25.99 -4.39 6.17
N ASN A 426 -26.62 -3.92 7.26
CA ASN A 426 -27.98 -3.40 7.27
C ASN A 426 -28.08 -1.87 7.13
N LEU A 427 -26.97 -1.17 6.87
CA LEU A 427 -27.01 0.25 6.53
C LEU A 427 -27.90 0.49 5.29
N PRO A 428 -28.71 1.55 5.25
CA PRO A 428 -29.50 1.85 4.07
C PRO A 428 -28.59 2.06 2.85
N THR A 429 -29.05 1.57 1.71
CA THR A 429 -28.44 1.83 0.40
C THR A 429 -29.00 3.09 -0.19
#